data_AF-A0A1M3U1K0-F1
#
_entry.id   AF-A0A1M3U1K0-F1
#
_cell.length_a   1.000
_cell.length_b   1.000
_cell.length_c   1.000
_cell.angle_alpha   90.00
_cell.angle_beta   90.00
_cell.angle_gamma   90.00
#
_symmetry.space_group_name_H-M   'P 1'
#
loop_
_entity.id
_entity.type
_entity.pdbx_description
1 polymer ?
#
loop_
_entity_poly.entity_id
_entity_poly.type
_entity_poly.pdbx_seq_one_letter_code
_entity_poly.pdbx_strand_id
1 'polypeptide(L)'
;MGSEYSDEYGGYESSSAGDEYENTINEIVAEVVDRFLTEFSRHLGIQQPENSSLSRSLAPKIPETEEEYRQYVWGYIEHYLQSYYQPGDPYVEELVKSAAVRAKDLTQKYDLEPGTTPKLAVMALYDFVILCDDSSSMKIKRGARIRALEDTCQRVAEIASAIQDQDVYLRFLNSTDDRHLNKLSLTEIRSHMKKVKYSGWTRLGNALRTKIVQPLIFDPLENGLSVKPVITIVITDGHPDGEDENCFGETVLECKKRLTQLSKQPAGAIFLISRVGNDANAENFLSNLRMNKELQEMVYCCQDQLDERREVFRRAGGDNPYSSYLINLFVAALDSQTK
;
A
#
# COMPACT_ATOMS: atom_id res chain seq x y z
N MET A 1 77.56 -18.98 -0.21
CA MET A 1 77.32 -19.64 1.08
C MET A 1 75.84 -19.54 1.36
N GLY A 2 75.12 -20.61 1.06
CA GLY A 2 73.72 -20.74 1.43
C GLY A 2 73.60 -21.27 2.85
N SER A 3 72.47 -20.99 3.47
CA SER A 3 71.92 -21.80 4.55
C SER A 3 70.41 -21.75 4.44
N GLU A 4 69.85 -22.91 4.11
CA GLU A 4 68.44 -23.26 4.12
C GLU A 4 67.89 -23.18 5.55
N TYR A 5 66.67 -22.66 5.69
CA TYR A 5 65.76 -23.04 6.77
C TYR A 5 64.39 -23.27 6.13
N SER A 6 64.04 -24.55 6.08
CA SER A 6 62.72 -25.12 5.81
C SER A 6 61.87 -25.02 7.07
N ASP A 7 60.60 -24.63 6.92
CA ASP A 7 59.51 -25.11 7.79
C ASP A 7 58.22 -25.23 6.95
N GLU A 8 57.72 -26.45 6.89
CA GLU A 8 56.40 -26.84 6.39
C GLU A 8 55.30 -26.50 7.40
N TYR A 9 54.07 -26.40 6.90
CA TYR A 9 52.81 -27.00 7.42
C TYR A 9 51.60 -26.04 7.37
N GLY A 10 50.53 -26.54 6.77
CA GLY A 10 49.16 -26.20 7.17
C GLY A 10 48.28 -25.57 6.08
N GLY A 11 47.88 -26.35 5.08
CA GLY A 11 46.67 -26.05 4.31
C GLY A 11 45.44 -26.15 5.21
N TYR A 12 44.63 -25.10 5.26
CA TYR A 12 43.32 -25.12 5.91
C TYR A 12 42.29 -25.70 4.93
N GLU A 13 42.03 -26.99 5.06
CA GLU A 13 40.82 -27.65 4.60
C GLU A 13 39.67 -27.45 5.61
N SER A 14 38.49 -27.15 5.06
CA SER A 14 37.12 -27.37 5.56
C SER A 14 36.57 -26.57 6.75
N SER A 15 35.37 -26.01 6.54
CA SER A 15 34.33 -26.02 7.58
C SER A 15 32.99 -26.51 7.02
N SER A 16 32.92 -27.79 6.58
CA SER A 16 31.64 -28.47 6.30
C SER A 16 30.79 -28.71 7.56
N ALA A 17 31.32 -28.39 8.75
CA ALA A 17 30.63 -28.55 10.03
C ALA A 17 29.57 -27.46 10.30
N GLY A 18 29.66 -26.30 9.63
CA GLY A 18 28.66 -25.23 9.74
C GLY A 18 27.33 -25.59 9.07
N ASP A 19 27.42 -26.16 7.87
CA ASP A 19 26.27 -26.53 7.06
C ASP A 19 25.50 -27.73 7.65
N GLU A 20 26.20 -28.69 8.26
CA GLU A 20 25.57 -29.82 8.96
C GLU A 20 24.79 -29.37 10.21
N TYR A 21 25.30 -28.38 10.94
CA TYR A 21 24.63 -27.82 12.11
C TYR A 21 23.36 -27.04 11.72
N GLU A 22 23.43 -26.25 10.65
CA GLU A 22 22.30 -25.47 10.15
C GLU A 22 21.19 -26.37 9.57
N ASN A 23 21.58 -27.45 8.87
CA ASN A 23 20.64 -28.47 8.41
C ASN A 23 19.96 -29.21 9.57
N THR A 24 20.71 -29.55 10.62
CA THR A 24 20.16 -30.21 11.81
C THR A 24 19.14 -29.30 12.52
N ILE A 25 19.41 -27.99 12.62
CA ILE A 25 18.47 -27.03 13.20
C ILE A 25 17.21 -26.92 12.34
N ASN A 26 17.34 -26.86 11.01
CA ASN A 26 16.20 -26.77 10.10
C ASN A 26 15.32 -28.03 10.15
N GLU A 27 15.91 -29.22 10.29
CA GLU A 27 15.16 -30.47 10.49
C GLU A 27 14.37 -30.47 11.81
N ILE A 28 14.99 -30.02 12.91
CA ILE A 28 14.32 -29.91 14.21
C ILE A 28 13.17 -28.89 14.14
N VAL A 29 13.38 -27.74 13.49
CA VAL A 29 12.34 -26.72 13.33
C VAL A 29 11.17 -27.26 12.49
N ALA A 30 11.46 -27.97 11.40
CA ALA A 30 10.42 -28.59 10.57
C ALA A 30 9.60 -29.62 11.37
N GLU A 31 10.26 -30.46 12.16
CA GLU A 31 9.60 -31.48 12.99
C GLU A 31 8.72 -30.85 14.09
N VAL A 32 9.20 -29.76 14.71
CA VAL A 32 8.42 -29.01 15.71
C VAL A 32 7.20 -28.34 15.09
N VAL A 33 7.35 -27.75 13.90
CA VAL A 33 6.24 -27.11 13.17
C VAL A 33 5.20 -28.15 12.76
N ASP A 34 5.62 -29.29 12.22
CA ASP A 34 4.70 -30.36 11.80
C ASP A 34 3.94 -30.96 12.99
N ARG A 35 4.63 -31.17 14.11
CA ARG A 35 4.02 -31.65 15.35
C ARG A 35 3.03 -30.63 15.94
N PHE A 36 3.36 -29.35 15.89
CA PHE A 36 2.46 -28.28 16.31
C PHE A 36 1.20 -28.23 15.43
N LEU A 37 1.36 -28.25 14.11
CA LEU A 37 0.23 -28.23 13.17
C LEU A 37 -0.65 -29.48 13.31
N THR A 38 -0.05 -30.63 13.60
CA THR A 38 -0.76 -31.89 13.84
C THR A 38 -1.57 -31.85 15.14
N GLU A 39 -0.97 -31.43 16.26
CA GLU A 39 -1.66 -31.25 17.54
C GLU A 39 -2.75 -30.17 17.45
N PHE A 40 -2.48 -29.06 16.77
CA PHE A 40 -3.42 -27.96 16.54
C PHE A 40 -4.63 -28.40 15.72
N SER A 41 -4.40 -29.13 14.62
CA SER A 41 -5.47 -29.68 13.77
C SER A 41 -6.32 -30.69 14.53
N ARG A 42 -5.70 -31.54 15.37
CA ARG A 42 -6.38 -32.48 16.26
C ARG A 42 -7.26 -31.76 17.29
N HIS A 43 -6.79 -30.66 17.86
CA HIS A 43 -7.54 -29.87 18.86
C HIS A 43 -8.74 -29.13 18.25
N LEU A 44 -8.65 -28.77 16.96
CA LEU A 44 -9.71 -28.10 16.21
C LEU A 44 -10.66 -29.05 15.48
N GLY A 45 -10.44 -30.37 15.55
CA GLY A 45 -11.29 -31.37 14.88
C GLY A 45 -11.20 -31.36 13.35
N ILE A 46 -10.10 -30.83 12.79
CA ILE A 46 -9.86 -30.79 11.34
C ILE A 46 -9.25 -32.14 10.94
N GLN A 47 -10.01 -32.98 10.22
CA GLN A 47 -9.45 -34.19 9.61
C GLN A 47 -8.53 -33.80 8.45
N GLN A 48 -7.29 -34.33 8.43
CA GLN A 48 -6.41 -34.19 7.27
C GLN A 48 -7.07 -34.83 6.04
N PRO A 49 -7.11 -34.15 4.88
CA PRO A 49 -7.61 -34.77 3.67
C PRO A 49 -6.57 -35.73 3.11
N GLU A 50 -6.80 -37.04 3.26
CA GLU A 50 -6.10 -38.05 2.47
C GLU A 50 -6.51 -37.93 0.99
N ASN A 51 -5.51 -37.82 0.12
CA ASN A 51 -5.58 -38.00 -1.34
C ASN A 51 -6.77 -37.34 -2.06
N SER A 52 -6.65 -36.03 -2.29
CA SER A 52 -7.31 -35.40 -3.45
C SER A 52 -6.26 -34.82 -4.40
N SER A 53 -5.94 -35.61 -5.43
CA SER A 53 -5.27 -35.11 -6.64
C SER A 53 -6.25 -34.28 -7.46
N LEU A 54 -6.68 -33.13 -6.94
CA LEU A 54 -7.50 -32.17 -7.64
C LEU A 54 -6.97 -30.76 -7.39
N SER A 55 -6.62 -30.09 -8.50
CA SER A 55 -6.15 -28.71 -8.60
C SER A 55 -4.90 -28.38 -7.79
N ARG A 56 -3.73 -28.72 -8.35
CA ARG A 56 -2.55 -27.87 -8.15
C ARG A 56 -2.94 -26.51 -8.74
N SER A 57 -3.42 -25.60 -7.90
CA SER A 57 -3.60 -24.19 -8.24
C SER A 57 -2.33 -23.76 -8.97
N LEU A 58 -2.44 -23.51 -10.28
CA LEU A 58 -1.35 -22.88 -11.02
C LEU A 58 -1.24 -21.49 -10.39
N ALA A 59 -0.20 -21.28 -9.59
CA ALA A 59 0.11 -19.96 -9.08
C ALA A 59 0.05 -18.97 -10.26
N PRO A 60 -0.60 -17.80 -10.10
CA PRO A 60 -0.77 -16.87 -11.19
C PRO A 60 0.60 -16.56 -11.81
N LYS A 61 0.70 -16.75 -13.13
CA LYS A 61 1.93 -16.49 -13.87
C LYS A 61 2.31 -15.03 -13.70
N ILE A 62 3.52 -14.78 -13.19
CA ILE A 62 4.05 -13.43 -13.02
C ILE A 62 4.44 -12.91 -14.42
N PRO A 63 3.99 -11.71 -14.83
CA PRO A 63 4.37 -11.14 -16.11
C PRO A 63 5.85 -10.71 -16.09
N GLU A 64 6.59 -11.10 -17.12
CA GLU A 64 8.01 -10.76 -17.28
C GLU A 64 8.27 -9.97 -18.57
N THR A 65 7.44 -10.20 -19.61
CA THR A 65 7.54 -9.54 -20.91
C THR A 65 6.49 -8.43 -21.07
N GLU A 66 6.72 -7.50 -22.01
CA GLU A 66 5.74 -6.44 -22.34
C GLU A 66 4.36 -7.02 -22.69
N GLU A 67 4.30 -8.12 -23.43
CA GLU A 67 3.04 -8.76 -23.81
C GLU A 67 2.31 -9.38 -22.61
N GLU A 68 3.04 -9.96 -21.66
CA GLU A 68 2.42 -10.49 -20.44
C GLU A 68 1.96 -9.36 -19.51
N TYR A 69 2.72 -8.26 -19.42
CA TYR A 69 2.27 -7.05 -18.71
C TYR A 69 1.02 -6.45 -19.35
N ARG A 70 0.95 -6.44 -20.70
CA ARG A 70 -0.24 -6.01 -21.44
C ARG A 70 -1.45 -6.84 -21.06
N GLN A 71 -1.33 -8.17 -21.11
CA GLN A 71 -2.41 -9.09 -20.75
C GLN A 71 -2.83 -8.92 -19.29
N TYR A 72 -1.86 -8.75 -18.38
CA TYR A 72 -2.11 -8.55 -16.96
C TYR A 72 -2.88 -7.25 -16.68
N VAL A 73 -2.41 -6.12 -17.23
CA VAL A 73 -3.01 -4.80 -17.02
C VAL A 73 -4.37 -4.69 -17.70
N TRP A 74 -4.51 -5.12 -18.95
CA TRP A 74 -5.81 -5.08 -19.65
C TRP A 74 -6.82 -6.05 -19.04
N GLY A 75 -6.41 -7.23 -18.59
CA GLY A 75 -7.31 -8.14 -17.86
C GLY A 75 -7.87 -7.50 -16.57
N TYR A 76 -7.05 -6.73 -15.85
CA TYR A 76 -7.52 -5.95 -14.70
C TYR A 76 -8.50 -4.85 -15.12
N ILE A 77 -8.20 -4.12 -16.19
CA ILE A 77 -9.07 -3.06 -16.70
C ILE A 77 -10.42 -3.62 -17.12
N GLU A 78 -10.45 -4.69 -17.91
CA GLU A 78 -11.69 -5.32 -18.39
C GLU A 78 -12.61 -5.70 -17.22
N HIS A 79 -12.04 -6.24 -16.15
CA HIS A 79 -12.83 -6.69 -15.01
C HIS A 79 -13.28 -5.54 -14.10
N TYR A 80 -12.38 -4.58 -13.79
CA TYR A 80 -12.62 -3.61 -12.71
C TYR A 80 -12.72 -2.16 -13.18
N LEU A 81 -12.17 -1.79 -14.33
CA LEU A 81 -12.02 -0.40 -14.77
C LEU A 81 -12.43 -0.13 -16.24
N GLN A 82 -13.20 -1.02 -16.87
CA GLN A 82 -13.60 -0.90 -18.28
C GLN A 82 -14.29 0.43 -18.63
N SER A 83 -14.91 1.11 -17.66
CA SER A 83 -15.57 2.40 -17.88
C SER A 83 -14.60 3.59 -17.84
N TYR A 84 -13.33 3.38 -17.46
CA TYR A 84 -12.29 4.41 -17.36
C TYR A 84 -11.34 4.41 -18.56
N TYR A 85 -11.06 3.23 -19.12
CA TYR A 85 -10.07 3.04 -20.19
C TYR A 85 -10.68 2.32 -21.40
N GLN A 86 -10.31 2.73 -22.60
CA GLN A 86 -10.74 2.11 -23.85
C GLN A 86 -9.61 1.25 -24.45
N PRO A 87 -9.88 0.11 -25.10
CA PRO A 87 -8.84 -0.72 -25.70
C PRO A 87 -7.86 0.08 -26.57
N GLY A 88 -6.56 -0.08 -26.31
CA GLY A 88 -5.50 0.66 -27.00
C GLY A 88 -5.30 2.10 -26.51
N ASP A 89 -5.80 2.45 -25.31
CA ASP A 89 -5.54 3.73 -24.67
C ASP A 89 -4.02 4.02 -24.63
N PRO A 90 -3.56 5.14 -25.23
CA PRO A 90 -2.14 5.46 -25.30
C PRO A 90 -1.46 5.56 -23.93
N TYR A 91 -2.18 6.01 -22.90
CA TYR A 91 -1.64 6.07 -21.53
C TYR A 91 -1.37 4.67 -21.00
N VAL A 92 -2.31 3.73 -21.20
CA VAL A 92 -2.17 2.35 -20.73
C VAL A 92 -1.06 1.62 -21.48
N GLU A 93 -0.94 1.81 -22.79
CA GLU A 93 0.13 1.17 -23.58
C GLU A 93 1.53 1.68 -23.19
N GLU A 94 1.67 2.96 -22.85
CA GLU A 94 2.94 3.50 -22.34
C GLU A 94 3.25 2.96 -20.93
N LEU A 95 2.25 2.90 -20.06
CA LEU A 95 2.36 2.30 -18.73
C LEU A 95 2.83 0.85 -18.81
N VAL A 96 2.26 0.05 -19.70
CA VAL A 96 2.63 -1.37 -19.92
C VAL A 96 4.09 -1.50 -20.33
N LYS A 97 4.55 -0.70 -21.30
CA LYS A 97 5.96 -0.68 -21.73
C LYS A 97 6.87 -0.32 -20.58
N SER A 98 6.55 0.74 -19.85
CA SER A 98 7.35 1.21 -18.73
C SER A 98 7.40 0.16 -17.61
N ALA A 99 6.27 -0.51 -17.32
CA ALA A 99 6.22 -1.58 -16.34
C ALA A 99 7.16 -2.73 -16.71
N ALA A 100 7.12 -3.21 -17.96
CA ALA A 100 8.00 -4.29 -18.42
C ALA A 100 9.49 -3.93 -18.34
N VAL A 101 9.85 -2.69 -18.67
CA VAL A 101 11.24 -2.20 -18.59
C VAL A 101 11.71 -2.05 -17.15
N ARG A 102 10.86 -1.54 -16.26
CA ARG A 102 11.25 -1.16 -14.89
C ARG A 102 11.04 -2.26 -13.86
N ALA A 103 10.27 -3.31 -14.17
CA ALA A 103 9.87 -4.34 -13.21
C ALA A 103 11.02 -4.91 -12.39
N LYS A 104 12.10 -5.36 -13.04
CA LYS A 104 13.26 -5.96 -12.37
C LYS A 104 13.92 -5.00 -11.38
N ASP A 105 14.14 -3.75 -11.81
CA ASP A 105 14.77 -2.73 -10.99
C ASP A 105 13.89 -2.32 -9.80
N LEU A 106 12.57 -2.29 -9.99
CA LEU A 106 11.60 -2.00 -8.92
C LEU A 106 11.52 -3.13 -7.90
N THR A 107 11.50 -4.39 -8.36
CA THR A 107 11.56 -5.57 -7.49
C THR A 107 12.80 -5.49 -6.60
N GLN A 108 13.98 -5.22 -7.18
CA GLN A 108 15.23 -5.11 -6.43
C GLN A 108 15.26 -3.88 -5.52
N LYS A 109 14.80 -2.72 -6.00
CA LYS A 109 14.81 -1.45 -5.24
C LYS A 109 13.98 -1.59 -3.96
N TYR A 110 12.79 -2.15 -4.06
CA TYR A 110 11.85 -2.22 -2.95
C TYR A 110 11.84 -3.58 -2.25
N ASP A 111 12.70 -4.52 -2.65
CA ASP A 111 12.76 -5.88 -2.10
C ASP A 111 11.36 -6.52 -2.08
N LEU A 112 10.71 -6.52 -3.25
CA LEU A 112 9.33 -6.98 -3.40
C LEU A 112 9.28 -8.47 -3.70
N GLU A 113 8.27 -9.12 -3.13
CA GLU A 113 7.89 -10.45 -3.56
C GLU A 113 7.52 -10.43 -5.06
N PRO A 114 7.86 -11.49 -5.83
CA PRO A 114 7.65 -11.51 -7.28
C PRO A 114 6.20 -11.22 -7.72
N GLY A 115 5.20 -11.63 -6.92
CA GLY A 115 3.78 -11.36 -7.19
C GLY A 115 3.33 -9.91 -6.93
N THR A 116 4.13 -9.12 -6.20
CA THR A 116 3.81 -7.74 -5.81
C THR A 116 4.19 -6.74 -6.90
N THR A 117 5.31 -6.95 -7.60
CA THR A 117 5.79 -6.01 -8.63
C THR A 117 4.76 -5.71 -9.73
N PRO A 118 4.04 -6.69 -10.31
CA PRO A 118 3.02 -6.41 -11.31
C PRO A 118 1.89 -5.50 -10.81
N LYS A 119 1.60 -5.52 -9.51
CA LYS A 119 0.57 -4.66 -8.90
C LYS A 119 0.96 -3.18 -8.93
N LEU A 120 2.24 -2.83 -9.02
CA LEU A 120 2.67 -1.45 -9.25
C LEU A 120 2.14 -0.91 -10.59
N ALA A 121 2.07 -1.74 -11.63
CA ALA A 121 1.49 -1.35 -12.91
C ALA A 121 -0.01 -1.08 -12.77
N VAL A 122 -0.73 -1.92 -12.02
CA VAL A 122 -2.15 -1.70 -11.74
C VAL A 122 -2.36 -0.41 -10.93
N MET A 123 -1.53 -0.14 -9.92
CA MET A 123 -1.59 1.11 -9.17
C MET A 123 -1.36 2.35 -10.05
N ALA A 124 -0.52 2.26 -11.08
CA ALA A 124 -0.27 3.36 -12.01
C ALA A 124 -1.48 3.66 -12.92
N LEU A 125 -2.54 2.86 -12.89
CA LEU A 125 -3.84 3.20 -13.49
C LEU A 125 -4.63 4.20 -12.64
N TYR A 126 -4.17 4.55 -11.43
CA TYR A 126 -4.90 5.38 -10.50
C TYR A 126 -4.16 6.68 -10.20
N ASP A 127 -4.89 7.78 -10.08
CA ASP A 127 -4.36 8.99 -9.46
C ASP A 127 -4.30 8.81 -7.94
N PHE A 128 -3.19 9.26 -7.33
CA PHE A 128 -2.96 9.15 -5.90
C PHE A 128 -3.35 10.44 -5.17
N VAL A 129 -4.23 10.33 -4.17
CA VAL A 129 -4.65 11.46 -3.34
C VAL A 129 -4.35 11.15 -1.88
N ILE A 130 -3.60 12.00 -1.21
CA ILE A 130 -3.29 11.86 0.22
C ILE A 130 -4.11 12.89 1.00
N LEU A 131 -4.95 12.42 1.91
CA LEU A 131 -5.66 13.26 2.87
C LEU A 131 -4.86 13.27 4.19
N CYS A 132 -4.19 14.38 4.41
CA CYS A 132 -3.30 14.61 5.54
C CYS A 132 -4.05 15.24 6.72
N ASP A 133 -3.96 14.61 7.89
CA ASP A 133 -4.37 15.24 9.14
C ASP A 133 -3.42 16.39 9.53
N ASP A 134 -3.95 17.60 9.51
CA ASP A 134 -3.31 18.83 9.98
C ASP A 134 -4.03 19.40 11.21
N SER A 135 -4.72 18.57 11.99
CA SER A 135 -5.40 18.97 13.22
C SER A 135 -4.41 19.34 14.35
N SER A 136 -4.95 19.85 15.47
CA SER A 136 -4.14 20.28 16.61
C SER A 136 -3.46 19.10 17.35
N SER A 137 -4.06 17.91 17.33
CA SER A 137 -3.54 16.70 18.01
C SER A 137 -2.23 16.20 17.40
N MET A 138 -2.00 16.44 16.12
CA MET A 138 -0.79 16.03 15.40
C MET A 138 0.51 16.59 15.99
N LYS A 139 0.43 17.71 16.73
CA LYS A 139 1.59 18.32 17.42
C LYS A 139 2.08 17.53 18.63
N ILE A 140 1.28 16.60 19.14
CA ILE A 140 1.61 15.79 20.31
C ILE A 140 2.78 14.84 19.96
N LYS A 141 3.47 14.30 20.98
CA LYS A 141 4.61 13.38 20.83
C LYS A 141 5.83 13.95 20.08
N ARG A 142 6.23 15.19 20.37
CA ARG A 142 7.50 15.79 19.88
C ARG A 142 7.67 15.68 18.34
N GLY A 143 6.57 15.80 17.60
CA GLY A 143 6.55 15.79 16.13
C GLY A 143 6.77 14.42 15.47
N ALA A 144 6.70 13.30 16.20
CA ALA A 144 6.84 11.97 15.59
C ALA A 144 5.72 11.69 14.56
N ARG A 145 4.48 12.06 14.88
CA ARG A 145 3.31 11.96 13.99
C ARG A 145 3.50 12.76 12.70
N ILE A 146 3.93 14.01 12.83
CA ILE A 146 4.23 14.90 11.71
C ILE A 146 5.33 14.33 10.82
N ARG A 147 6.45 13.88 11.40
CA ARG A 147 7.55 13.28 10.62
C ARG A 147 7.13 12.00 9.90
N ALA A 148 6.25 11.20 10.51
CA ALA A 148 5.70 10.01 9.87
C ALA A 148 4.82 10.40 8.67
N LEU A 149 3.88 11.33 8.87
CA LEU A 149 3.05 11.87 7.79
C LEU A 149 3.89 12.43 6.63
N GLU A 150 4.90 13.24 6.92
CA GLU A 150 5.82 13.81 5.91
C GLU A 150 6.54 12.74 5.10
N ASP A 151 7.11 11.74 5.77
CA ASP A 151 7.84 10.65 5.13
C ASP A 151 6.91 9.73 4.33
N THR A 152 5.71 9.43 4.85
CA THR A 152 4.69 8.69 4.10
C THR A 152 4.29 9.45 2.83
N CYS A 153 4.06 10.77 2.90
CA CYS A 153 3.71 11.57 1.73
C CYS A 153 4.81 11.51 0.65
N GLN A 154 6.06 11.62 1.07
CA GLN A 154 7.21 11.53 0.16
C GLN A 154 7.27 10.15 -0.51
N ARG A 155 7.12 9.06 0.24
CA ARG A 155 7.20 7.69 -0.29
C ARG A 155 6.02 7.35 -1.18
N VAL A 156 4.81 7.78 -0.83
CA VAL A 156 3.63 7.62 -1.69
C VAL A 156 3.89 8.23 -3.06
N ALA A 157 4.48 9.43 -3.12
CA ALA A 157 4.75 10.06 -4.39
C ALA A 157 5.85 9.38 -5.21
N GLU A 158 6.86 8.81 -4.53
CA GLU A 158 7.87 7.97 -5.18
C GLU A 158 7.26 6.68 -5.75
N ILE A 159 6.33 6.06 -5.01
CA ILE A 159 5.62 4.85 -5.41
C ILE A 159 4.67 5.15 -6.57
N ALA A 160 3.90 6.24 -6.48
CA ALA A 160 3.00 6.66 -7.55
C ALA A 160 3.76 6.86 -8.86
N SER A 161 4.95 7.48 -8.82
CA SER A 161 5.77 7.73 -10.01
C SER A 161 6.68 6.53 -10.39
N ALA A 162 6.54 5.39 -9.72
CA ALA A 162 7.46 4.26 -9.84
C ALA A 162 7.32 3.49 -11.15
N ILE A 163 6.20 3.59 -11.87
CA ILE A 163 6.04 3.00 -13.20
C ILE A 163 6.07 4.08 -14.26
N GLN A 164 5.27 5.13 -14.10
CA GLN A 164 5.22 6.28 -14.99
C GLN A 164 5.05 7.53 -14.15
N ASP A 165 5.59 8.65 -14.63
CA ASP A 165 5.35 9.95 -13.98
C ASP A 165 3.85 10.22 -13.95
N GLN A 166 3.31 10.42 -12.75
CA GLN A 166 1.89 10.68 -12.56
C GLN A 166 1.61 11.61 -11.39
N ASP A 167 0.36 12.03 -11.32
CA ASP A 167 -0.08 13.08 -10.44
C ASP A 167 -0.32 12.57 -9.03
N VAL A 168 0.26 13.28 -8.05
CA VAL A 168 -0.04 13.10 -6.63
C VAL A 168 -0.70 14.36 -6.11
N TYR A 169 -1.84 14.18 -5.46
CA TYR A 169 -2.64 15.25 -4.90
C TYR A 169 -2.47 15.26 -3.39
N LEU A 170 -2.25 16.43 -2.81
CA LEU A 170 -2.29 16.62 -1.37
C LEU A 170 -3.55 17.39 -0.98
N ARG A 171 -4.27 16.88 0.01
CA ARG A 171 -5.35 17.57 0.70
C ARG A 171 -5.09 17.51 2.19
N PHE A 172 -5.55 18.51 2.91
CA PHE A 172 -5.44 18.54 4.37
C PHE A 172 -6.84 18.58 5.00
N LEU A 173 -7.00 18.25 6.27
CA LEU A 173 -8.32 18.35 6.90
C LEU A 173 -8.76 19.82 7.05
N ASN A 174 -7.85 20.70 7.47
CA ASN A 174 -8.15 22.06 7.93
C ASN A 174 -7.60 23.15 7.00
N SER A 175 -6.52 22.92 6.26
CA SER A 175 -6.00 23.92 5.31
C SER A 175 -7.03 24.28 4.24
N THR A 176 -7.31 25.56 4.03
CA THR A 176 -8.28 26.01 3.01
C THR A 176 -7.64 26.29 1.65
N ASP A 177 -6.31 26.37 1.60
CA ASP A 177 -5.53 26.65 0.39
C ASP A 177 -4.76 25.40 -0.06
N ASP A 178 -5.49 24.31 -0.33
CA ASP A 178 -4.94 23.03 -0.77
C ASP A 178 -5.49 22.57 -2.14
N ARG A 179 -6.45 23.28 -2.71
CA ARG A 179 -7.06 22.94 -4.02
C ARG A 179 -6.08 23.00 -5.19
N HIS A 180 -5.03 23.82 -5.06
CA HIS A 180 -3.98 23.97 -6.07
C HIS A 180 -2.87 22.91 -5.93
N LEU A 181 -2.89 22.10 -4.87
CA LEU A 181 -1.88 21.08 -4.58
C LEU A 181 -2.16 19.79 -5.36
N ASN A 182 -2.04 19.91 -6.67
CA ASN A 182 -2.27 18.84 -7.65
C ASN A 182 -0.96 18.58 -8.38
N LYS A 183 -0.71 17.33 -8.78
CA LYS A 183 0.45 16.97 -9.62
C LYS A 183 1.80 17.35 -9.00
N LEU A 184 1.95 17.14 -7.69
CA LEU A 184 3.16 17.61 -6.98
C LEU A 184 4.34 16.67 -7.20
N SER A 185 5.51 17.25 -7.48
CA SER A 185 6.80 16.55 -7.40
C SER A 185 7.19 16.26 -5.95
N LEU A 186 8.16 15.35 -5.77
CA LEU A 186 8.73 15.02 -4.45
C LEU A 186 9.25 16.27 -3.71
N THR A 187 9.87 17.19 -4.44
CA THR A 187 10.41 18.42 -3.86
C THR A 187 9.32 19.38 -3.43
N GLU A 188 8.23 19.46 -4.18
CA GLU A 188 7.07 20.30 -3.85
C GLU A 188 6.33 19.74 -2.65
N ILE A 189 6.09 18.43 -2.58
CA ILE A 189 5.48 17.77 -1.41
C ILE A 189 6.24 18.13 -0.14
N ARG A 190 7.57 17.94 -0.13
CA ARG A 190 8.40 18.27 1.03
C ARG A 190 8.33 19.77 1.40
N SER A 191 8.27 20.65 0.40
CA SER A 191 8.17 22.10 0.60
C SER A 191 6.81 22.50 1.20
N HIS A 192 5.72 21.91 0.71
CA HIS A 192 4.37 22.16 1.19
C HIS A 192 4.17 21.63 2.60
N MET A 193 4.59 20.40 2.88
CA MET A 193 4.44 19.79 4.20
C MET A 193 5.11 20.63 5.31
N LYS A 194 6.29 21.21 5.05
CA LYS A 194 6.98 22.10 6.00
C LYS A 194 6.24 23.40 6.30
N LYS A 195 5.32 23.83 5.44
CA LYS A 195 4.55 25.07 5.57
C LYS A 195 3.18 24.85 6.22
N VAL A 196 2.77 23.59 6.41
CA VAL A 196 1.46 23.23 6.97
C VAL A 196 1.32 23.77 8.38
N LYS A 197 0.19 24.40 8.66
CA LYS A 197 -0.19 24.84 10.00
C LYS A 197 -1.09 23.80 10.63
N TYR A 198 -0.56 23.07 11.59
CA TYR A 198 -1.32 22.08 12.35
C TYR A 198 -2.28 22.78 13.33
N SER A 199 -3.58 22.79 13.04
CA SER A 199 -4.63 23.41 13.84
C SER A 199 -6.01 22.93 13.40
N GLY A 200 -7.00 23.08 14.28
CA GLY A 200 -8.38 22.69 13.97
C GLY A 200 -8.71 21.28 14.42
N TRP A 201 -9.82 20.77 13.87
CA TRP A 201 -10.51 19.55 14.29
C TRP A 201 -10.28 18.41 13.28
N THR A 202 -10.57 17.18 13.69
CA THR A 202 -10.37 15.98 12.86
C THR A 202 -11.65 15.62 12.12
N ARG A 203 -12.10 16.50 11.21
CA ARG A 203 -13.32 16.31 10.39
C ARG A 203 -13.07 15.45 9.15
N LEU A 204 -12.74 14.18 9.36
CA LEU A 204 -12.35 13.21 8.33
C LEU A 204 -13.41 13.06 7.23
N GLY A 205 -14.67 12.83 7.58
CA GLY A 205 -15.75 12.58 6.62
C GLY A 205 -16.06 13.81 5.77
N ASN A 206 -16.22 14.97 6.42
CA ASN A 206 -16.46 16.22 5.70
C ASN A 206 -15.30 16.59 4.77
N ALA A 207 -14.05 16.43 5.21
CA ALA A 207 -12.89 16.71 4.38
C ALA A 207 -12.79 15.73 3.20
N LEU A 208 -13.00 14.43 3.44
CA LEU A 208 -13.05 13.42 2.38
C LEU A 208 -14.10 13.78 1.32
N ARG A 209 -15.31 14.15 1.76
CA ARG A 209 -16.40 14.54 0.86
C ARG A 209 -16.06 15.79 0.04
N THR A 210 -15.69 16.87 0.73
CA THR A 210 -15.60 18.21 0.13
C THR A 210 -14.29 18.48 -0.60
N LYS A 211 -13.23 17.71 -0.34
CA LYS A 211 -11.90 17.92 -0.92
C LYS A 211 -11.44 16.83 -1.87
N ILE A 212 -12.08 15.67 -1.84
CA ILE A 212 -11.70 14.51 -2.65
C ILE A 212 -12.90 14.01 -3.44
N VAL A 213 -13.89 13.41 -2.77
CA VAL A 213 -15.00 12.71 -3.44
C VAL A 213 -15.76 13.64 -4.40
N GLN A 214 -16.15 14.83 -3.94
CA GLN A 214 -16.85 15.78 -4.79
C GLN A 214 -15.92 16.33 -5.90
N PRO A 215 -14.81 17.03 -5.60
CA PRO A 215 -14.05 17.74 -6.64
C PRO A 215 -13.16 16.87 -7.53
N LEU A 216 -12.71 15.69 -7.07
CA LEU A 216 -11.76 14.86 -7.81
C LEU A 216 -12.41 13.64 -8.45
N ILE A 217 -13.58 13.21 -7.97
CA ILE A 217 -14.29 12.05 -8.51
C ILE A 217 -15.59 12.49 -9.18
N PHE A 218 -16.51 13.12 -8.45
CA PHE A 218 -17.84 13.42 -9.01
C PHE A 218 -17.83 14.56 -10.02
N ASP A 219 -17.27 15.72 -9.67
CA ASP A 219 -17.32 16.90 -10.53
C ASP A 219 -16.74 16.60 -11.92
N PRO A 220 -15.57 15.95 -12.08
CA PRO A 220 -15.06 15.63 -13.41
C PRO A 220 -15.93 14.64 -14.18
N LEU A 221 -16.47 13.61 -13.51
CA LEU A 221 -17.33 12.60 -14.13
C LEU A 221 -18.65 13.20 -14.62
N GLU A 222 -19.28 14.05 -13.82
CA GLU A 222 -20.54 14.72 -14.15
C GLU A 222 -20.36 15.75 -15.27
N ASN A 223 -19.16 16.34 -15.39
CA ASN A 223 -18.80 17.24 -16.49
C ASN A 223 -18.28 16.49 -17.74
N GLY A 224 -18.31 15.16 -17.76
CA GLY A 224 -17.89 14.35 -18.90
C GLY A 224 -16.39 14.43 -19.21
N LEU A 225 -15.56 14.76 -18.22
CA LEU A 225 -14.11 14.78 -18.37
C LEU A 225 -13.54 13.37 -18.33
N SER A 226 -12.50 13.12 -19.12
CA SER A 226 -11.68 11.91 -18.98
C SER A 226 -10.92 12.00 -17.66
N VAL A 227 -11.10 10.99 -16.81
CA VAL A 227 -10.45 10.89 -15.50
C VAL A 227 -9.94 9.50 -15.27
N LYS A 228 -8.86 9.40 -14.50
CA LYS A 228 -8.40 8.14 -13.94
C LYS A 228 -9.23 7.79 -12.70
N PRO A 229 -9.33 6.51 -12.35
CA PRO A 229 -9.77 6.12 -11.01
C PRO A 229 -8.80 6.64 -9.94
N VAL A 230 -9.24 6.69 -8.68
CA VAL A 230 -8.50 7.36 -7.59
C VAL A 230 -8.17 6.39 -6.44
N ILE A 231 -6.92 6.40 -5.96
CA ILE A 231 -6.51 5.82 -4.68
C ILE A 231 -6.40 6.95 -3.65
N THR A 232 -7.27 6.94 -2.65
CA THR A 232 -7.28 7.90 -1.54
C THR A 232 -6.61 7.29 -0.30
N ILE A 233 -5.56 7.93 0.18
CA ILE A 233 -4.77 7.53 1.35
C ILE A 233 -5.00 8.54 2.47
N VAL A 234 -5.73 8.15 3.49
CA VAL A 234 -6.05 8.98 4.65
C VAL A 234 -5.08 8.66 5.78
N ILE A 235 -4.38 9.68 6.29
CA ILE A 235 -3.45 9.54 7.40
C ILE A 235 -3.89 10.47 8.53
N THR A 236 -4.26 9.89 9.67
CA THR A 236 -4.85 10.61 10.82
C THR A 236 -4.24 10.16 12.15
N ASP A 237 -4.21 11.04 13.16
CA ASP A 237 -3.87 10.64 14.54
C ASP A 237 -5.06 10.50 15.48
N GLY A 238 -6.26 10.81 14.97
CA GLY A 238 -7.49 10.89 15.74
C GLY A 238 -8.67 10.16 15.09
N HIS A 239 -9.74 10.09 15.87
CA HIS A 239 -11.09 9.75 15.43
C HIS A 239 -11.81 11.03 14.93
N PRO A 240 -12.96 10.91 14.25
CA PRO A 240 -13.76 12.07 13.86
C PRO A 240 -14.07 12.99 15.04
N ASP A 241 -13.81 14.29 14.89
CA ASP A 241 -14.13 15.32 15.88
C ASP A 241 -14.73 16.56 15.21
N GLY A 242 -15.75 17.13 15.85
CA GLY A 242 -16.54 18.24 15.31
C GLY A 242 -17.42 17.86 14.11
N GLU A 243 -17.69 16.57 13.91
CA GLU A 243 -18.63 15.98 12.93
C GLU A 243 -19.27 14.69 13.50
N ASP A 244 -20.22 14.09 12.79
CA ASP A 244 -20.78 12.78 13.15
C ASP A 244 -19.72 11.67 12.98
N GLU A 245 -19.61 10.75 13.94
CA GLU A 245 -18.63 9.65 13.92
C GLU A 245 -18.76 8.75 12.68
N ASN A 246 -19.97 8.63 12.10
CA ASN A 246 -20.22 7.81 10.92
C ASN A 246 -19.96 8.55 9.60
N CYS A 247 -19.76 9.88 9.63
CA CYS A 247 -19.67 10.71 8.43
C CYS A 247 -18.62 10.22 7.43
N PHE A 248 -17.49 9.71 7.91
CA PHE A 248 -16.45 9.11 7.06
C PHE A 248 -16.96 7.86 6.32
N GLY A 249 -17.56 6.92 7.06
CA GLY A 249 -18.11 5.70 6.49
C GLY A 249 -19.24 5.97 5.50
N GLU A 250 -20.16 6.87 5.87
CA GLU A 250 -21.26 7.31 4.99
C GLU A 250 -20.75 7.95 3.69
N THR A 251 -19.70 8.77 3.78
CA THR A 251 -19.08 9.40 2.60
C THR A 251 -18.47 8.34 1.66
N VAL A 252 -17.80 7.32 2.20
CA VAL A 252 -17.26 6.21 1.40
C VAL A 252 -18.39 5.42 0.72
N LEU A 253 -19.44 5.07 1.48
CA LEU A 253 -20.60 4.34 0.97
C LEU A 253 -21.31 5.13 -0.14
N GLU A 254 -21.53 6.42 0.07
CA GLU A 254 -22.14 7.30 -0.93
C GLU A 254 -21.26 7.43 -2.17
N CYS A 255 -19.94 7.51 -2.02
CA CYS A 255 -19.00 7.48 -3.14
C CYS A 255 -19.20 6.23 -4.02
N LYS A 256 -19.18 5.04 -3.40
CA LYS A 256 -19.32 3.78 -4.13
C LYS A 256 -20.69 3.65 -4.80
N LYS A 257 -21.77 4.03 -4.10
CA LYS A 257 -23.13 4.04 -4.64
C LYS A 257 -23.26 5.00 -5.82
N ARG A 258 -22.70 6.20 -5.71
CA ARG A 258 -22.78 7.23 -6.75
C ARG A 258 -21.98 6.86 -8.01
N LEU A 259 -20.82 6.22 -7.86
CA LEU A 259 -20.07 5.68 -9.01
C LEU A 259 -20.94 4.73 -9.83
N THR A 260 -21.64 3.79 -9.19
CA THR A 260 -22.57 2.88 -9.87
C THR A 260 -23.69 3.62 -10.59
N GLN A 261 -24.25 4.68 -9.98
CA GLN A 261 -25.28 5.52 -10.61
C GLN A 261 -24.76 6.27 -11.85
N LEU A 262 -23.47 6.65 -11.85
CA LEU A 262 -22.78 7.27 -12.97
C LEU A 262 -22.25 6.22 -13.98
N SER A 263 -22.71 4.96 -13.89
CA SER A 263 -22.26 3.84 -14.73
C SER A 263 -20.74 3.61 -14.68
N LYS A 264 -20.12 3.91 -13.53
CA LYS A 264 -18.72 3.59 -13.24
C LYS A 264 -18.63 2.41 -12.28
N GLN A 265 -17.53 1.66 -12.35
CA GLN A 265 -17.28 0.58 -11.42
C GLN A 265 -16.87 1.10 -10.02
N PRO A 266 -17.28 0.41 -8.93
CA PRO A 266 -16.87 0.74 -7.56
C PRO A 266 -15.35 0.73 -7.32
N ALA A 267 -14.61 -0.09 -8.08
CA ALA A 267 -13.16 -0.15 -8.05
C ALA A 267 -12.48 1.12 -8.60
N GLY A 268 -13.26 2.06 -9.17
CA GLY A 268 -12.76 3.36 -9.62
C GLY A 268 -12.42 4.34 -8.50
N ALA A 269 -12.74 4.02 -7.24
CA ALA A 269 -12.28 4.75 -6.07
C ALA A 269 -11.84 3.77 -5.00
N ILE A 270 -10.60 3.85 -4.55
CA ILE A 270 -10.03 2.99 -3.52
C ILE A 270 -9.74 3.83 -2.29
N PHE A 271 -10.23 3.41 -1.12
CA PHE A 271 -9.97 4.12 0.13
C PHE A 271 -9.07 3.30 1.05
N LEU A 272 -8.01 3.92 1.55
CA LEU A 272 -7.12 3.41 2.58
C LEU A 272 -7.07 4.42 3.72
N ILE A 273 -7.25 3.97 4.95
CA ILE A 273 -7.03 4.78 6.16
C ILE A 273 -5.96 4.16 7.03
N SER A 274 -5.03 4.98 7.49
CA SER A 274 -3.93 4.58 8.37
C SER A 274 -3.76 5.59 9.50
N ARG A 275 -3.33 5.10 10.67
CA ARG A 275 -3.12 5.93 11.85
C ARG A 275 -1.65 6.28 12.10
N VAL A 276 -1.42 7.42 12.73
CA VAL A 276 -0.18 7.74 13.44
C VAL A 276 -0.47 7.97 14.92
N GLY A 277 0.41 7.51 15.80
CA GLY A 277 0.21 7.57 17.23
C GLY A 277 -0.80 6.55 17.77
N ASN A 278 -0.94 6.58 19.10
CA ASN A 278 -1.56 5.52 19.90
C ASN A 278 -2.83 5.99 20.62
N ASP A 279 -3.59 6.89 20.01
CA ASP A 279 -4.86 7.32 20.59
C ASP A 279 -5.86 6.16 20.57
N ALA A 280 -6.43 5.84 21.74
CA ALA A 280 -7.33 4.69 21.89
C ALA A 280 -8.67 4.91 21.17
N ASN A 281 -9.15 6.15 21.06
CA ASN A 281 -10.38 6.44 20.34
C ASN A 281 -10.16 6.33 18.83
N ALA A 282 -9.00 6.77 18.33
CA ALA A 282 -8.61 6.54 16.93
C ALA A 282 -8.53 5.04 16.60
N GLU A 283 -7.96 4.24 17.50
CA GLU A 283 -7.90 2.78 17.34
C GLU A 283 -9.31 2.14 17.33
N ASN A 284 -10.19 2.55 18.25
CA ASN A 284 -11.57 2.10 18.28
C ASN A 284 -12.34 2.49 17.00
N PHE A 285 -12.14 3.71 16.50
CA PHE A 285 -12.74 4.19 15.26
C PHE A 285 -12.34 3.33 14.05
N LEU A 286 -11.03 3.08 13.85
CA LEU A 286 -10.56 2.20 12.75
C LEU A 286 -11.07 0.77 12.93
N SER A 287 -11.15 0.26 14.17
CA SER A 287 -11.72 -1.06 14.45
C SER A 287 -13.20 -1.13 14.06
N ASN A 288 -13.99 -0.11 14.40
CA ASN A 288 -15.41 -0.02 14.07
C ASN A 288 -15.63 0.05 12.55
N LEU A 289 -14.82 0.83 11.82
CA LEU A 289 -14.86 0.85 10.35
C LEU A 289 -14.61 -0.54 9.76
N ARG A 290 -13.62 -1.26 10.27
CA ARG A 290 -13.28 -2.62 9.80
C ARG A 290 -14.36 -3.66 10.15
N MET A 291 -15.06 -3.50 11.27
CA MET A 291 -16.14 -4.41 11.68
C MET A 291 -17.45 -4.11 10.93
N ASN A 292 -17.59 -2.93 10.32
CA ASN A 292 -18.76 -2.59 9.52
C ASN A 292 -18.77 -3.38 8.21
N LYS A 293 -19.69 -4.34 8.11
CA LYS A 293 -19.84 -5.24 6.95
C LYS A 293 -20.08 -4.51 5.63
N GLU A 294 -20.75 -3.35 5.65
CA GLU A 294 -20.99 -2.56 4.43
C GLU A 294 -19.70 -1.89 3.93
N LEU A 295 -18.75 -1.62 4.83
CA LEU A 295 -17.50 -0.90 4.52
C LEU A 295 -16.30 -1.83 4.29
N GLN A 296 -16.38 -3.10 4.70
CA GLN A 296 -15.28 -4.07 4.62
C GLN A 296 -14.66 -4.21 3.22
N GLU A 297 -15.47 -4.06 2.17
CA GLU A 297 -15.04 -4.14 0.76
C GLU A 297 -14.88 -2.74 0.12
N MET A 298 -15.04 -1.66 0.91
CA MET A 298 -15.04 -0.28 0.43
C MET A 298 -13.89 0.55 0.99
N VAL A 299 -13.36 0.20 2.16
CA VAL A 299 -12.20 0.88 2.77
C VAL A 299 -11.27 -0.14 3.41
N TYR A 300 -9.99 -0.02 3.10
CA TYR A 300 -8.96 -0.75 3.81
C TYR A 300 -8.52 0.04 5.05
N CYS A 301 -8.61 -0.58 6.22
CA CYS A 301 -8.14 0.00 7.48
C CYS A 301 -6.81 -0.64 7.89
N CYS A 302 -5.71 0.12 7.85
CA CYS A 302 -4.41 -0.33 8.32
C CYS A 302 -4.44 -0.57 9.83
N GLN A 303 -3.93 -1.73 10.27
CA GLN A 303 -3.90 -2.09 11.69
C GLN A 303 -2.72 -1.44 12.44
N ASP A 304 -1.66 -1.12 11.70
CA ASP A 304 -0.42 -0.64 12.25
C ASP A 304 -0.44 0.88 12.46
N GLN A 305 0.48 1.35 13.30
CA GLN A 305 0.82 2.76 13.44
C GLN A 305 1.96 3.09 12.48
N LEU A 306 1.75 4.03 11.56
CA LEU A 306 2.75 4.38 10.56
C LEU A 306 4.02 4.99 11.20
N ASP A 307 3.89 5.75 12.28
CA ASP A 307 5.03 6.32 13.01
C ASP A 307 5.87 5.25 13.72
N GLU A 308 5.24 4.20 14.24
CA GLU A 308 5.93 3.05 14.83
C GLU A 308 6.65 2.22 13.76
N ARG A 309 5.93 1.84 12.69
CA ARG A 309 6.52 1.08 11.56
C ARG A 309 7.69 1.83 10.94
N ARG A 310 7.51 3.12 10.69
CA ARG A 310 8.57 3.99 10.17
C ARG A 310 9.79 3.98 11.09
N GLU A 311 9.62 4.08 12.40
CA GLU A 311 10.73 4.08 13.34
C GLU A 311 11.46 2.72 13.38
N VAL A 312 10.74 1.61 13.27
CA VAL A 312 11.33 0.26 13.14
C VAL A 312 12.22 0.18 11.89
N PHE A 313 11.71 0.57 10.72
CA PHE A 313 12.47 0.52 9.48
C PHE A 313 13.65 1.51 9.47
N ARG A 314 13.47 2.71 10.03
CA ARG A 314 14.55 3.68 10.18
C ARG A 314 15.71 3.13 11.02
N ARG A 315 15.42 2.35 12.07
CA ARG A 315 16.45 1.69 12.90
C ARG A 315 17.12 0.51 12.19
N ALA A 316 16.41 -0.15 11.28
CA ALA A 316 16.96 -1.24 10.47
C ALA A 316 17.93 -0.75 9.37
N GLY A 317 18.08 0.56 9.16
CA GLY A 317 19.19 1.14 8.40
C GLY A 317 18.93 1.37 6.90
N GLY A 318 17.68 1.39 6.44
CA GLY A 318 17.35 1.70 5.05
C GLY A 318 15.98 2.35 4.88
N ASP A 319 15.84 3.15 3.83
CA ASP A 319 14.55 3.74 3.46
C ASP A 319 13.66 2.73 2.71
N ASN A 320 14.23 1.90 1.84
CA ASN A 320 13.47 0.97 1.00
C ASN A 320 12.48 0.05 1.75
N PRO A 321 12.79 -0.49 2.95
CA PRO A 321 11.86 -1.33 3.71
C PRO A 321 10.53 -0.63 4.04
N TYR A 322 10.55 0.68 4.35
CA TYR A 322 9.30 1.38 4.62
C TYR A 322 8.49 1.64 3.35
N SER A 323 9.15 1.89 2.21
CA SER A 323 8.46 1.97 0.91
C SER A 323 7.87 0.61 0.50
N SER A 324 8.59 -0.49 0.72
CA SER A 324 8.10 -1.86 0.52
C SER A 324 6.85 -2.14 1.35
N TYR A 325 6.88 -1.76 2.63
CA TYR A 325 5.73 -1.85 3.51
C TYR A 325 4.52 -1.07 2.98
N LEU A 326 4.72 0.17 2.52
CA LEU A 326 3.64 0.98 1.94
C LEU A 326 3.10 0.39 0.63
N ILE A 327 3.96 -0.17 -0.22
CA ILE A 327 3.54 -0.87 -1.45
C ILE A 327 2.62 -2.03 -1.08
N ASN A 328 3.02 -2.89 -0.13
CA ASN A 328 2.19 -4.01 0.32
C ASN A 328 0.87 -3.54 0.94
N LEU A 329 0.87 -2.41 1.63
CA LEU A 329 -0.34 -1.79 2.16
C LEU A 329 -1.30 -1.37 1.03
N PHE A 330 -0.78 -0.75 -0.04
CA PHE A 330 -1.59 -0.38 -1.20
C PHE A 330 -2.07 -1.60 -1.98
N VAL A 331 -1.26 -2.66 -2.11
CA VAL A 331 -1.70 -3.94 -2.71
C VAL A 331 -2.85 -4.52 -1.91
N ALA A 332 -2.74 -4.56 -0.58
CA ALA A 332 -3.80 -5.09 0.26
C ALA A 332 -5.10 -4.27 0.14
N ALA A 333 -5.00 -2.95 0.01
CA ALA A 333 -6.15 -2.07 -0.21
C ALA A 333 -6.79 -2.24 -1.60
N LEU A 334 -5.96 -2.43 -2.63
CA LEU A 334 -6.37 -2.73 -4.00
C LEU A 334 -7.13 -4.06 -4.05
N ASP A 335 -6.50 -5.12 -3.57
CA ASP A 335 -7.03 -6.48 -3.61
C ASP A 335 -8.30 -6.62 -2.73
N SER A 336 -8.41 -5.87 -1.63
CA SER A 336 -9.62 -5.92 -0.79
C SER A 336 -10.86 -5.33 -1.46
N GLN A 337 -10.67 -4.45 -2.45
CA GLN A 337 -11.75 -3.68 -3.09
C GLN A 337 -12.03 -4.13 -4.54
N THR A 338 -11.30 -5.13 -5.02
CA THR A 338 -11.47 -5.76 -6.33
C THR A 338 -11.68 -7.27 -6.19
N LYS A 339 -12.60 -7.66 -5.31
CA LYS A 339 -12.96 -9.06 -5.09
C LYS A 339 -14.09 -9.54 -5.98
#